data_AF-A0A2G5QT30-F1
#
_entry.id   AF-A0A2G5QT30-F1
#
_cell.length_a   1.000
_cell.length_b   1.000
_cell.length_c   1.000
_cell.angle_alpha   90.00
_cell.angle_beta   90.00
_cell.angle_gamma   90.00
#
_symmetry.space_group_name_H-M   'P 1'
#
loop_
_entity.id
_entity.type
_entity.pdbx_description
1 polymer ?
#
loop_
_entity_poly.entity_id
_entity_poly.type
_entity_poly.pdbx_seq_one_letter_code
_entity_poly.pdbx_strand_id
1 'polypeptide(L)'
;MSLPFKPASTLWLLAHELRLAWRGFRAGRKGRGPGALIAFVILGGLIVAGGVAMGLALRGQAVPVVPLAVVIVDLALAVILTLMLSTTLAASADALYERGDLDLLFSSPLAPRKVLFVRALGLAVNAGLWFMIPAVLLLTPSIVLGHPAWLGVFVVLAAAALGASGVGLLLAMALFALIGPRRTRTVAQVMAALIGAAFFLASQYRNLMGQQASESLFARVATEAREGRIQPPPFADLPLRAALGEPVPLLILVVLGAGIFLFAAQTLGRSFADAAAATQGAETRKGAKGPTRAFAAGPFQATVRKELRLISRDAALLSQVLLRVLYMLPLALVLARSASHMPVWALAGPAAAVTFLAGQVAGSLVWITVSAEDTPDLLAIAPAPMSVLRQAKLTAALLPVAVLLAVPIAVLAWYAPLAGLWTAIGAALSAWTTGLIGVWYQKPGKRSDFRRRRGGSLLATLAELFIAALIGVSTALAVAGWLVWAVLPLIVAGALMMALRRTDEQIAAALRADSA
;
A
#
# COMPACT_ATOMS: atom_id res chain seq x y z
N MET A 1 -17.87 27.47 2.37
CA MET A 1 -18.01 27.50 0.89
C MET A 1 -19.06 26.49 0.45
N SER A 2 -20.25 26.99 0.19
CA SER A 2 -21.32 26.31 -0.55
C SER A 2 -20.77 25.85 -1.91
N LEU A 3 -21.10 24.62 -2.33
CA LEU A 3 -20.76 24.13 -3.66
C LEU A 3 -21.67 24.84 -4.68
N PRO A 4 -21.18 25.24 -5.87
CA PRO A 4 -21.95 25.96 -6.89
C PRO A 4 -23.00 25.10 -7.62
N PHE A 5 -23.24 23.87 -7.15
CA PHE A 5 -24.12 22.90 -7.80
C PHE A 5 -25.44 22.77 -7.05
N LYS A 6 -26.53 22.49 -7.77
CA LYS A 6 -27.86 22.22 -7.17
C LYS A 6 -27.73 21.09 -6.14
N PRO A 7 -28.22 21.25 -4.90
CA PRO A 7 -28.20 20.20 -3.89
C PRO A 7 -28.85 18.91 -4.43
N ALA A 8 -28.33 17.75 -4.02
CA ALA A 8 -28.76 16.42 -4.51
C ALA A 8 -28.55 16.12 -6.02
N SER A 9 -27.84 16.99 -6.76
CA SER A 9 -27.37 16.66 -8.12
C SER A 9 -26.14 15.74 -8.09
N THR A 10 -25.90 15.02 -9.19
CA THR A 10 -24.73 14.13 -9.35
C THR A 10 -23.41 14.88 -9.21
N LEU A 11 -23.31 16.08 -9.80
CA LEU A 11 -22.14 16.95 -9.70
C LEU A 11 -21.92 17.48 -8.28
N TRP A 12 -23.00 17.82 -7.56
CA TRP A 12 -22.90 18.25 -6.17
C TRP A 12 -22.36 17.14 -5.26
N LEU A 13 -22.89 15.92 -5.41
CA LEU A 13 -22.42 14.74 -4.67
C LEU A 13 -20.97 14.39 -5.03
N LEU A 14 -20.61 14.42 -6.31
CA LEU A 14 -19.25 14.14 -6.76
C LEU A 14 -18.24 15.15 -6.19
N ALA A 15 -18.59 16.44 -6.22
CA ALA A 15 -17.73 17.47 -5.63
C ALA A 15 -17.59 17.31 -4.11
N HIS A 16 -18.61 16.77 -3.44
CA HIS A 16 -18.54 16.44 -2.02
C HIS A 16 -17.62 15.24 -1.75
N GLU A 17 -17.75 14.16 -2.53
CA GLU A 17 -16.86 12.99 -2.48
C GLU A 17 -15.39 13.36 -2.72
N LEU A 18 -15.12 14.18 -3.74
CA LEU A 18 -13.76 14.68 -4.01
C LEU A 18 -13.22 15.54 -2.86
N ARG A 19 -14.08 16.33 -2.23
CA ARG A 19 -13.69 17.13 -1.05
C ARG A 19 -13.40 16.23 0.16
N LEU A 20 -14.17 15.17 0.37
CA LEU A 20 -13.91 14.16 1.39
C LEU A 20 -12.59 13.44 1.14
N ALA A 21 -12.34 12.98 -0.10
CA ALA A 21 -11.08 12.37 -0.50
C ALA A 21 -9.89 13.32 -0.26
N TRP A 22 -10.03 14.60 -0.64
CA TRP A 22 -9.02 15.63 -0.39
C TRP A 22 -8.77 15.87 1.10
N ARG A 23 -9.83 15.92 1.92
CA ARG A 23 -9.72 16.04 3.37
C ARG A 23 -9.05 14.83 3.99
N GLY A 24 -9.38 13.62 3.54
CA GLY A 24 -8.72 12.38 3.95
C GLY A 24 -7.23 12.38 3.60
N PHE A 25 -6.87 12.81 2.39
CA PHE A 25 -5.49 12.97 1.96
C PHE A 25 -4.74 13.99 2.84
N ARG A 26 -5.34 15.16 3.12
CA ARG A 26 -4.75 16.17 4.03
C ARG A 26 -4.63 15.66 5.47
N ALA A 27 -5.64 14.95 5.99
CA ALA A 27 -5.60 14.38 7.33
C ALA A 27 -4.50 13.32 7.47
N GLY A 28 -4.31 12.47 6.45
CA GLY A 28 -3.18 11.53 6.38
C GLY A 28 -1.79 12.19 6.23
N ARG A 29 -1.75 13.47 5.83
CA ARG A 29 -0.52 14.28 5.73
C ARG A 29 -0.21 15.07 6.99
N LYS A 30 -1.20 15.30 7.87
CA LYS A 30 -1.04 15.99 9.16
C LYS A 30 -0.03 15.31 10.08
N GLY A 31 0.45 14.12 9.69
CA GLY A 31 1.50 13.36 10.34
C GLY A 31 2.88 13.29 9.68
N ARG A 32 3.03 13.76 8.45
CA ARG A 32 4.29 13.68 7.72
C ARG A 32 4.97 15.04 7.80
N GLY A 33 6.17 15.09 8.39
CA GLY A 33 6.96 16.32 8.51
C GLY A 33 7.25 17.00 7.16
N PRO A 34 7.88 18.19 7.16
CA PRO A 34 8.13 18.97 5.95
C PRO A 34 8.86 18.18 4.84
N GLY A 35 9.63 17.15 5.20
CA GLY A 35 10.31 16.25 4.27
C GLY A 35 9.41 15.59 3.22
N ALA A 36 8.15 15.26 3.54
CA ALA A 36 7.24 14.68 2.54
C ALA A 36 6.72 15.71 1.53
N LEU A 37 6.64 16.98 1.93
CA LEU A 37 6.35 18.08 1.00
C LEU A 37 7.57 18.34 0.12
N ILE A 38 8.76 18.41 0.71
CA ILE A 38 10.02 18.61 0.01
C ILE A 38 10.25 17.49 -1.02
N ALA A 39 10.11 16.22 -0.63
CA ALA A 39 10.23 15.09 -1.56
C ALA A 39 9.21 15.15 -2.70
N PHE A 40 7.96 15.54 -2.42
CA PHE A 40 6.94 15.70 -3.45
C PHE A 40 7.26 16.85 -4.42
N VAL A 41 7.78 17.97 -3.90
CA VAL A 41 8.20 19.13 -4.70
C VAL A 41 9.43 18.78 -5.55
N ILE A 42 10.43 18.12 -4.98
CA ILE A 42 11.63 17.68 -5.71
C ILE A 42 11.25 16.69 -6.81
N LEU A 43 10.46 15.67 -6.48
CA LEU A 43 10.03 14.66 -7.46
C LEU A 43 9.18 15.30 -8.56
N GLY A 44 8.23 16.17 -8.19
CA GLY A 44 7.42 16.91 -9.15
C GLY A 44 8.26 17.80 -10.06
N GLY A 45 9.23 18.53 -9.49
CA GLY A 45 10.18 19.36 -10.24
C GLY A 45 11.04 18.54 -11.20
N LEU A 46 11.51 17.36 -10.79
CA LEU A 46 12.30 16.46 -11.63
C LEU A 46 11.47 15.91 -12.81
N ILE A 47 10.21 15.55 -12.58
CA ILE A 47 9.29 15.12 -13.64
C ILE A 47 9.05 16.25 -14.65
N VAL A 48 8.80 17.48 -14.16
CA VAL A 48 8.62 18.65 -15.04
C VAL A 48 9.90 18.93 -15.83
N ALA A 49 11.07 18.90 -15.20
CA ALA A 49 12.35 19.10 -15.87
C ALA A 49 12.59 18.04 -16.96
N GLY A 50 12.27 16.77 -16.67
CA GLY A 50 12.28 15.69 -17.66
C GLY A 50 11.31 15.94 -18.82
N GLY A 51 10.11 16.45 -18.52
CA GLY A 51 9.11 16.83 -19.51
C GLY A 51 9.57 17.98 -20.43
N VAL A 52 10.21 19.00 -19.86
CA VAL A 52 10.81 20.10 -20.62
C VAL A 52 11.93 19.59 -21.51
N ALA A 53 12.85 18.77 -20.98
CA ALA A 53 13.93 18.18 -21.75
C ALA A 53 13.40 17.33 -22.92
N MET A 54 12.38 16.51 -22.67
CA MET A 54 11.69 15.72 -23.70
C MET A 54 11.01 16.60 -24.75
N GLY A 55 10.29 17.65 -24.34
CA GLY A 55 9.64 18.60 -25.25
C GLY A 55 10.62 19.37 -26.13
N LEU A 56 11.78 19.74 -25.59
CA LEU A 56 12.86 20.37 -26.36
C LEU A 56 13.52 19.39 -27.34
N ALA A 57 13.79 18.16 -26.89
CA ALA A 57 14.44 17.13 -27.72
C ALA A 57 13.56 16.68 -28.90
N LEU A 58 12.24 16.61 -28.70
CA LEU A 58 11.28 16.15 -29.71
C LEU A 58 10.71 17.29 -30.56
N ARG A 59 11.11 18.55 -30.29
CA ARG A 59 10.56 19.74 -30.96
C ARG A 59 10.71 19.62 -32.48
N GLY A 60 9.59 19.72 -33.19
CA GLY A 60 9.54 19.62 -34.65
C GLY A 60 9.69 18.21 -35.22
N GLN A 61 9.79 17.16 -34.38
CA GLN A 61 9.80 15.77 -34.81
C GLN A 61 8.43 15.13 -34.59
N ALA A 62 7.88 14.52 -35.63
CA ALA A 62 6.70 13.67 -35.51
C ALA A 62 7.12 12.34 -34.88
N VAL A 63 6.34 11.85 -33.90
CA VAL A 63 6.57 10.52 -33.31
C VAL A 63 6.13 9.48 -34.34
N PRO A 64 7.04 8.65 -34.87
CA PRO A 64 6.65 7.67 -35.88
C PRO A 64 5.89 6.52 -35.21
N VAL A 65 4.82 6.06 -35.86
CA VAL A 65 4.06 4.87 -35.45
C VAL A 65 4.82 3.63 -35.90
N VAL A 66 5.91 3.32 -35.20
CA VAL A 66 6.73 2.12 -35.44
C VAL A 66 6.30 0.98 -34.50
N PRO A 67 6.49 -0.29 -34.88
CA PRO A 67 6.12 -1.44 -34.04
C PRO A 67 6.68 -1.37 -32.62
N LEU A 68 7.91 -0.88 -32.46
CA LEU A 68 8.52 -0.66 -31.15
C LEU A 68 7.74 0.35 -30.29
N ALA A 69 7.25 1.45 -30.89
CA ALA A 69 6.46 2.45 -30.17
C ALA A 69 5.09 1.90 -29.76
N VAL A 70 4.47 1.08 -30.62
CA VAL A 70 3.20 0.38 -30.32
C VAL A 70 3.39 -0.52 -29.09
N VAL A 71 4.41 -1.39 -29.12
CA VAL A 71 4.69 -2.32 -28.01
C VAL A 71 4.98 -1.57 -26.69
N ILE A 72 5.74 -0.48 -26.73
CA ILE A 72 6.04 0.31 -25.52
C ILE A 72 4.77 0.93 -24.94
N VAL A 73 3.94 1.56 -25.78
CA VAL A 73 2.71 2.22 -25.32
C VAL A 73 1.68 1.21 -24.85
N ASP A 74 1.52 0.09 -25.54
CA ASP A 74 0.60 -0.97 -25.15
C ASP A 74 1.02 -1.62 -23.83
N LEU A 75 2.32 -1.88 -23.65
CA LEU A 75 2.84 -2.42 -22.39
C LEU A 75 2.64 -1.41 -21.26
N ALA A 76 2.93 -0.13 -21.49
CA ALA A 76 2.72 0.92 -20.50
C ALA A 76 1.23 1.03 -20.12
N LEU A 77 0.34 1.04 -21.12
CA LEU A 77 -1.10 1.11 -20.89
C LEU A 77 -1.63 -0.15 -20.19
N ALA A 78 -1.16 -1.34 -20.56
CA ALA A 78 -1.53 -2.59 -19.91
C ALA A 78 -1.12 -2.59 -18.43
N VAL A 79 0.08 -2.11 -18.11
CA VAL A 79 0.55 -1.96 -16.73
C VAL A 79 -0.30 -0.95 -15.96
N ILE A 80 -0.56 0.23 -16.53
CA ILE A 80 -1.41 1.26 -15.92
C ILE A 80 -2.82 0.71 -15.67
N LEU A 81 -3.43 0.06 -16.67
CA LEU A 81 -4.77 -0.51 -16.58
C LEU A 81 -4.84 -1.62 -15.54
N THR A 82 -3.82 -2.47 -15.43
CA THR A 82 -3.74 -3.52 -14.41
C THR A 82 -3.65 -2.92 -13.00
N LEU A 83 -2.88 -1.85 -12.80
CA LEU A 83 -2.78 -1.14 -11.53
C LEU A 83 -4.08 -0.39 -11.19
N MET A 84 -4.72 0.25 -12.17
CA MET A 84 -6.04 0.86 -12.01
C MET A 84 -7.08 -0.20 -11.64
N LEU A 85 -7.09 -1.36 -12.31
CA LEU A 85 -8.01 -2.45 -12.02
C LEU A 85 -7.80 -2.99 -10.60
N SER A 86 -6.56 -3.19 -10.20
CA SER A 86 -6.18 -3.63 -8.85
C SER A 86 -6.70 -2.67 -7.76
N THR A 87 -6.42 -1.38 -7.92
CA THR A 87 -6.84 -0.35 -6.95
C THR A 87 -8.34 -0.18 -6.90
N THR A 88 -9.01 -0.20 -8.06
CA THR A 88 -10.47 -0.10 -8.15
C THR A 88 -11.19 -1.33 -7.62
N LEU A 89 -10.67 -2.55 -7.83
CA LEU A 89 -11.21 -3.76 -7.25
C LEU A 89 -11.16 -3.73 -5.72
N ALA A 90 -9.99 -3.40 -5.15
CA ALA A 90 -9.83 -3.32 -3.69
C ALA A 90 -10.71 -2.25 -3.06
N ALA A 91 -10.76 -1.05 -3.66
CA ALA A 91 -11.57 0.04 -3.17
C ALA A 91 -13.08 -0.18 -3.38
N SER A 92 -13.49 -0.84 -4.46
CA SER A 92 -14.89 -1.27 -4.66
C SER A 92 -15.32 -2.25 -3.59
N ALA A 93 -14.46 -3.25 -3.29
CA ALA A 93 -14.69 -4.17 -2.20
C ALA A 93 -14.82 -3.41 -0.89
N ASP A 94 -13.87 -2.54 -0.52
CA ASP A 94 -13.95 -1.76 0.71
C ASP A 94 -15.19 -0.85 0.79
N ALA A 95 -15.60 -0.21 -0.32
CA ALA A 95 -16.77 0.67 -0.37
C ALA A 95 -18.09 -0.07 -0.04
N LEU A 96 -18.19 -1.36 -0.37
CA LEU A 96 -19.32 -2.20 0.03
C LEU A 96 -19.36 -2.48 1.54
N TYR A 97 -18.21 -2.45 2.22
CA TYR A 97 -18.08 -2.87 3.63
C TYR A 97 -17.95 -1.73 4.63
N GLU A 98 -17.63 -0.50 4.22
CA GLU A 98 -17.55 0.61 5.17
C GLU A 98 -18.92 0.91 5.79
N ARG A 99 -19.12 0.30 6.97
CA ARG A 99 -20.24 0.48 7.88
C ARG A 99 -20.51 1.96 8.16
N GLY A 100 -21.79 2.34 8.08
CA GLY A 100 -22.32 3.63 8.55
C GLY A 100 -22.81 4.53 7.42
N ASP A 101 -22.03 4.67 6.34
CA ASP A 101 -22.37 5.63 5.29
C ASP A 101 -23.56 5.14 4.44
N LEU A 102 -23.63 3.84 4.14
CA LEU A 102 -24.74 3.27 3.34
C LEU A 102 -26.08 3.30 4.07
N ASP A 103 -26.08 3.15 5.39
CA ASP A 103 -27.30 3.20 6.21
C ASP A 103 -27.86 4.63 6.28
N LEU A 104 -26.97 5.61 6.47
CA LEU A 104 -27.29 7.04 6.37
C LEU A 104 -27.72 7.45 4.95
N LEU A 105 -27.13 6.87 3.91
CA LEU A 105 -27.45 7.18 2.52
C LEU A 105 -28.78 6.54 2.07
N PHE A 106 -29.10 5.33 2.54
CA PHE A 106 -30.39 4.68 2.25
C PHE A 106 -31.55 5.20 3.11
N SER A 107 -31.27 5.79 4.27
CA SER A 107 -32.26 6.55 5.06
C SER A 107 -32.42 8.01 4.58
N SER A 108 -31.53 8.50 3.71
CA SER A 108 -31.65 9.82 3.08
C SER A 108 -32.63 9.79 1.89
N PRO A 109 -33.31 10.91 1.57
CA PRO A 109 -34.24 11.01 0.43
C PRO A 109 -33.54 11.01 -0.95
N LEU A 110 -32.32 10.47 -1.05
CA LEU A 110 -31.54 10.39 -2.28
C LEU A 110 -31.77 9.05 -2.99
N ALA A 111 -32.01 9.11 -4.30
CA ALA A 111 -32.13 7.90 -5.10
C ALA A 111 -30.84 7.05 -5.02
N PRO A 112 -30.90 5.78 -4.56
CA PRO A 112 -29.73 4.91 -4.40
C PRO A 112 -28.84 4.80 -5.64
N ARG A 113 -29.46 4.78 -6.84
CA ARG A 113 -28.74 4.73 -8.13
C ARG A 113 -27.80 5.93 -8.33
N LYS A 114 -28.20 7.14 -7.91
CA LYS A 114 -27.39 8.35 -8.07
C LYS A 114 -26.18 8.32 -7.14
N VAL A 115 -26.37 7.86 -5.92
CA VAL A 115 -25.30 7.74 -4.92
C VAL A 115 -24.26 6.70 -5.38
N LEU A 116 -24.71 5.53 -5.82
CA LEU A 116 -23.82 4.47 -6.33
C LEU A 116 -23.04 4.92 -7.57
N PHE A 117 -23.70 5.60 -8.52
CA PHE A 117 -23.04 6.13 -9.71
C PHE A 117 -21.93 7.13 -9.33
N VAL A 118 -22.22 8.05 -8.41
CA VAL A 118 -21.23 9.05 -7.97
C VAL A 118 -20.07 8.40 -7.24
N ARG A 119 -20.32 7.37 -6.43
CA ARG A 119 -19.26 6.65 -5.71
C ARG A 119 -18.37 5.84 -6.66
N ALA A 120 -18.97 5.18 -7.66
CA ALA A 120 -18.25 4.52 -8.74
C ALA A 120 -17.41 5.52 -9.56
N LEU A 121 -17.96 6.70 -9.84
CA LEU A 121 -17.25 7.75 -10.56
C LEU A 121 -16.10 8.33 -9.72
N GLY A 122 -16.31 8.54 -8.42
CA GLY A 122 -15.28 8.94 -7.47
C GLY A 122 -14.13 7.93 -7.41
N LEU A 123 -14.43 6.64 -7.52
CA LEU A 123 -13.44 5.59 -7.60
C LEU A 123 -12.62 5.66 -8.90
N ALA A 124 -13.27 5.82 -10.04
CA ALA A 124 -12.59 6.02 -11.33
C ALA A 124 -11.67 7.25 -11.30
N VAL A 125 -12.15 8.38 -10.77
CA VAL A 125 -11.35 9.60 -10.62
C VAL A 125 -10.14 9.37 -9.72
N ASN A 126 -10.32 8.71 -8.57
CA ASN A 126 -9.22 8.44 -7.64
C ASN A 126 -8.15 7.51 -8.26
N ALA A 127 -8.56 6.47 -8.99
CA ALA A 127 -7.64 5.59 -9.70
C ALA A 127 -6.93 6.33 -10.85
N GLY A 128 -7.65 7.16 -11.60
CA GLY A 128 -7.12 8.00 -12.68
C GLY A 128 -6.10 9.04 -12.21
N LEU A 129 -6.33 9.69 -11.07
CA LEU A 129 -5.49 10.77 -10.55
C LEU A 129 -4.03 10.37 -10.32
N TRP A 130 -3.77 9.13 -9.87
CA TRP A 130 -2.42 8.63 -9.64
C TRP A 130 -1.56 8.60 -10.90
N PHE A 131 -2.18 8.43 -12.06
CA PHE A 131 -1.51 8.43 -13.36
C PHE A 131 -1.62 9.78 -14.07
N MET A 132 -2.71 10.51 -13.85
CA MET A 132 -2.92 11.85 -14.41
C MET A 132 -1.94 12.88 -13.88
N ILE A 133 -1.67 12.92 -12.58
CA ILE A 133 -0.78 13.94 -12.01
C ILE A 133 0.63 13.87 -12.63
N PRO A 134 1.32 12.70 -12.65
CA PRO A 134 2.61 12.60 -13.32
C PRO A 134 2.53 12.87 -14.83
N ALA A 135 1.49 12.38 -15.52
CA ALA A 135 1.32 12.60 -16.95
C ALA A 135 1.16 14.09 -17.29
N VAL A 136 0.40 14.85 -16.48
CA VAL A 136 0.26 16.30 -16.65
C VAL A 136 1.61 16.98 -16.47
N LEU A 137 2.34 16.66 -15.40
CA LEU A 137 3.65 17.27 -15.14
C LEU A 137 4.68 16.95 -16.25
N LEU A 138 4.64 15.74 -16.78
CA LEU A 138 5.59 15.26 -17.80
C LEU A 138 5.25 15.74 -19.21
N LEU A 139 3.98 15.70 -19.61
CA LEU A 139 3.56 15.92 -21.01
C LEU A 139 3.17 17.36 -21.30
N THR A 140 2.73 18.14 -20.32
CA THR A 140 2.32 19.54 -20.54
C THR A 140 3.42 20.38 -21.18
N PRO A 141 4.71 20.29 -20.76
CA PRO A 141 5.78 21.00 -21.45
C PRO A 141 5.89 20.63 -22.94
N SER A 142 5.82 19.35 -23.29
CA SER A 142 5.88 18.89 -24.70
C SER A 142 4.67 19.34 -25.52
N ILE A 143 3.48 19.36 -24.90
CA ILE A 143 2.24 19.86 -25.52
C ILE A 143 2.37 21.34 -25.87
N VAL A 144 2.89 22.15 -24.94
CA VAL A 144 3.11 23.60 -25.16
C VAL A 144 4.21 23.86 -26.20
N LEU A 145 5.23 23.00 -26.26
CA LEU A 145 6.41 23.18 -27.12
C LEU A 145 6.26 22.67 -28.55
N GLY A 146 5.17 21.96 -28.89
CA GLY A 146 4.89 21.58 -30.29
C GLY A 146 4.03 20.35 -30.52
N HIS A 147 3.59 19.62 -29.48
CA HIS A 147 2.86 18.35 -29.64
C HIS A 147 1.45 18.41 -29.04
N PRO A 148 0.52 19.24 -29.57
CA PRO A 148 -0.83 19.38 -29.01
C PRO A 148 -1.64 18.07 -29.05
N ALA A 149 -1.34 17.20 -30.00
CA ALA A 149 -2.02 15.93 -30.18
C ALA A 149 -1.85 14.98 -28.99
N TRP A 150 -0.80 15.15 -28.17
CA TRP A 150 -0.57 14.38 -26.95
C TRP A 150 -1.60 14.65 -25.84
N LEU A 151 -2.47 15.64 -26.01
CA LEU A 151 -3.69 15.77 -25.19
C LEU A 151 -4.55 14.49 -25.23
N GLY A 152 -4.45 13.71 -26.31
CA GLY A 152 -5.07 12.39 -26.44
C GLY A 152 -4.70 11.45 -25.29
N VAL A 153 -3.47 11.51 -24.77
CA VAL A 153 -3.03 10.70 -23.61
C VAL A 153 -3.92 10.93 -22.39
N PHE A 154 -4.34 12.16 -22.13
CA PHE A 154 -5.20 12.47 -20.99
C PHE A 154 -6.58 11.83 -21.14
N VAL A 155 -7.13 11.86 -22.35
CA VAL A 155 -8.42 11.27 -22.67
C VAL A 155 -8.34 9.74 -22.63
N VAL A 156 -7.27 9.13 -23.15
CA VAL A 156 -7.01 7.68 -23.06
C VAL A 156 -6.94 7.22 -21.61
N LEU A 157 -6.21 7.94 -20.76
CA LEU A 157 -6.09 7.60 -19.33
C LEU A 157 -7.41 7.78 -18.58
N ALA A 158 -8.23 8.79 -18.93
CA ALA A 158 -9.57 8.93 -18.38
C ALA A 158 -10.49 7.78 -18.81
N ALA A 159 -10.45 7.38 -20.09
CA ALA A 159 -11.21 6.23 -20.60
C ALA A 159 -10.78 4.92 -19.93
N ALA A 160 -9.47 4.70 -19.77
CA ALA A 160 -8.91 3.55 -19.07
C ALA A 160 -9.34 3.52 -17.60
N ALA A 161 -9.37 4.66 -16.91
CA ALA A 161 -9.81 4.75 -15.52
C ALA A 161 -11.30 4.40 -15.35
N LEU A 162 -12.15 4.87 -16.27
CA LEU A 162 -13.57 4.48 -16.32
C LEU A 162 -13.74 2.99 -16.57
N GLY A 163 -13.07 2.46 -17.60
CA GLY A 163 -13.12 1.04 -17.95
C GLY A 163 -12.64 0.15 -16.80
N ALA A 164 -11.47 0.45 -16.22
CA ALA A 164 -10.92 -0.27 -15.08
C ALA A 164 -11.85 -0.24 -13.86
N SER A 165 -12.46 0.92 -13.55
CA SER A 165 -13.43 1.01 -12.45
C SER A 165 -14.69 0.19 -12.73
N GLY A 166 -15.18 0.17 -13.97
CA GLY A 166 -16.34 -0.63 -14.35
C GLY A 166 -16.06 -2.13 -14.21
N VAL A 167 -14.94 -2.60 -14.74
CA VAL A 167 -14.50 -4.00 -14.60
C VAL A 167 -14.25 -4.34 -13.13
N GLY A 168 -13.58 -3.47 -12.36
CA GLY A 168 -13.30 -3.67 -10.94
C GLY A 168 -14.58 -3.81 -10.10
N LEU A 169 -15.61 -3.03 -10.41
CA LEU A 169 -16.93 -3.14 -9.78
C LEU A 169 -17.63 -4.46 -10.12
N LEU A 170 -17.64 -4.84 -11.40
CA LEU A 170 -18.23 -6.11 -11.86
C LEU A 170 -17.52 -7.31 -11.20
N LEU A 171 -16.20 -7.29 -11.15
CA LEU A 171 -15.40 -8.33 -10.49
C LEU A 171 -15.68 -8.37 -8.98
N ALA A 172 -15.72 -7.22 -8.31
CA ALA A 172 -16.04 -7.17 -6.88
C ALA A 172 -17.41 -7.81 -6.59
N MET A 173 -18.40 -7.58 -7.44
CA MET A 173 -19.72 -8.21 -7.34
C MET A 173 -19.73 -9.70 -7.67
N ALA A 174 -19.00 -10.11 -8.70
CA ALA A 174 -18.87 -11.52 -9.03
C ALA A 174 -18.23 -12.29 -7.86
N LEU A 175 -17.17 -11.75 -7.27
CA LEU A 175 -16.56 -12.32 -6.05
C LEU A 175 -17.52 -12.31 -4.86
N PHE A 176 -18.35 -11.28 -4.72
CA PHE A 176 -19.38 -11.21 -3.68
C PHE A 176 -20.40 -12.35 -3.81
N ALA A 177 -20.92 -12.55 -5.02
CA ALA A 177 -21.90 -13.59 -5.30
C ALA A 177 -21.31 -15.01 -5.10
N LEU A 178 -20.05 -15.22 -5.47
CA LEU A 178 -19.42 -16.55 -5.45
C LEU A 178 -18.92 -16.97 -4.06
N ILE A 179 -18.24 -16.08 -3.33
CA ILE A 179 -17.46 -16.45 -2.13
C ILE A 179 -18.04 -15.79 -0.86
N GLY A 180 -19.01 -14.91 -1.04
CA GLY A 180 -19.68 -14.20 0.04
C GLY A 180 -18.84 -13.06 0.62
N PRO A 181 -19.52 -12.15 1.35
CA PRO A 181 -19.02 -10.82 1.61
C PRO A 181 -17.63 -10.73 2.25
N ARG A 182 -17.46 -11.43 3.38
CA ARG A 182 -16.24 -11.34 4.18
C ARG A 182 -15.00 -11.83 3.41
N ARG A 183 -15.16 -12.81 2.53
CA ARG A 183 -14.04 -13.39 1.76
C ARG A 183 -13.71 -12.53 0.54
N THR A 184 -14.71 -11.91 -0.10
CA THR A 184 -14.50 -11.00 -1.24
C THR A 184 -13.52 -9.88 -0.93
N ARG A 185 -13.66 -9.23 0.23
CA ARG A 185 -12.74 -8.17 0.65
C ARG A 185 -11.30 -8.66 0.79
N THR A 186 -11.11 -9.79 1.47
CA THR A 186 -9.80 -10.40 1.63
C THR A 186 -9.17 -10.74 0.29
N VAL A 187 -9.92 -11.38 -0.61
CA VAL A 187 -9.41 -11.76 -1.93
C VAL A 187 -9.08 -10.52 -2.77
N ALA A 188 -9.95 -9.51 -2.79
CA ALA A 188 -9.70 -8.26 -3.50
C ALA A 188 -8.43 -7.54 -3.02
N GLN A 189 -8.22 -7.47 -1.69
CA GLN A 189 -7.03 -6.86 -1.10
C GLN A 189 -5.76 -7.68 -1.36
N VAL A 190 -5.85 -9.02 -1.30
CA VAL A 190 -4.72 -9.90 -1.64
C VAL A 190 -4.34 -9.75 -3.11
N MET A 191 -5.31 -9.78 -4.02
CA MET A 191 -5.06 -9.56 -5.45
C MET A 191 -4.43 -8.20 -5.70
N ALA A 192 -4.93 -7.15 -5.04
CA ALA A 192 -4.37 -5.82 -5.20
C ALA A 192 -2.93 -5.70 -4.69
N ALA A 193 -2.64 -6.33 -3.54
CA ALA A 193 -1.29 -6.41 -3.00
C ALA A 193 -0.34 -7.21 -3.90
N LEU A 194 -0.79 -8.35 -4.43
CA LEU A 194 -0.01 -9.18 -5.36
C LEU A 194 0.30 -8.43 -6.65
N ILE A 195 -0.68 -7.76 -7.24
CA ILE A 195 -0.49 -6.94 -8.45
C ILE A 195 0.48 -5.79 -8.17
N GLY A 196 0.27 -5.04 -7.07
CA GLY A 196 1.15 -3.94 -6.69
C GLY A 196 2.58 -4.39 -6.45
N ALA A 197 2.75 -5.59 -5.90
CA ALA A 197 4.05 -6.16 -5.65
C ALA A 197 4.71 -6.79 -6.88
N ALA A 198 3.94 -7.40 -7.80
CA ALA A 198 4.44 -7.83 -9.09
C ALA A 198 4.99 -6.63 -9.88
N PHE A 199 4.27 -5.50 -9.86
CA PHE A 199 4.75 -4.24 -10.44
C PHE A 199 6.02 -3.75 -9.75
N PHE A 200 6.08 -3.79 -8.41
CA PHE A 200 7.29 -3.45 -7.68
C PHE A 200 8.48 -4.33 -8.08
N LEU A 201 8.30 -5.65 -8.10
CA LEU A 201 9.35 -6.61 -8.50
C LEU A 201 9.80 -6.37 -9.95
N ALA A 202 8.87 -6.13 -10.87
CA ALA A 202 9.18 -5.78 -12.25
C ALA A 202 9.97 -4.47 -12.35
N SER A 203 9.65 -3.45 -11.55
CA SER A 203 10.41 -2.19 -11.50
C SER A 203 11.85 -2.40 -10.99
N GLN A 204 12.05 -3.39 -10.12
CA GLN A 204 13.36 -3.75 -9.57
C GLN A 204 14.13 -4.73 -10.47
N TYR A 205 13.61 -5.10 -11.64
CA TYR A 205 14.18 -6.13 -12.50
C TYR A 205 15.69 -5.98 -12.78
N ARG A 206 16.16 -4.74 -13.02
CA ARG A 206 17.59 -4.43 -13.22
C ARG A 206 18.43 -4.78 -12.00
N ASN A 207 17.91 -4.54 -10.80
CA ASN A 207 18.56 -4.86 -9.54
C ASN A 207 18.56 -6.38 -9.29
N LEU A 208 17.52 -7.11 -9.73
CA LEU A 208 17.45 -8.58 -9.58
C LEU A 208 18.39 -9.30 -10.57
N MET A 209 18.32 -8.98 -11.86
CA MET A 209 19.11 -9.65 -12.91
C MET A 209 20.53 -9.13 -13.04
N GLY A 210 20.85 -7.98 -12.46
CA GLY A 210 22.16 -7.33 -12.57
C GLY A 210 22.24 -6.51 -13.86
N GLN A 211 23.06 -5.46 -13.82
CA GLN A 211 23.08 -4.40 -14.83
C GLN A 211 23.36 -4.95 -16.24
N GLN A 212 24.37 -5.81 -16.39
CA GLN A 212 24.76 -6.43 -17.66
C GLN A 212 23.69 -7.34 -18.27
N ALA A 213 23.08 -8.24 -17.49
CA ALA A 213 22.04 -9.13 -18.00
C ALA A 213 20.78 -8.36 -18.39
N SER A 214 20.42 -7.32 -17.62
CA SER A 214 19.27 -6.48 -17.94
C SER A 214 19.46 -5.67 -19.22
N GLU A 215 20.63 -5.06 -19.42
CA GLU A 215 20.96 -4.32 -20.65
C GLU A 215 20.92 -5.24 -21.87
N SER A 216 21.42 -6.49 -21.74
CA SER A 216 21.37 -7.47 -22.82
C SER A 216 19.95 -7.86 -23.23
N LEU A 217 19.00 -7.94 -22.28
CA LEU A 217 17.62 -8.29 -22.56
C LEU A 217 16.83 -7.12 -23.16
N PHE A 218 17.02 -5.91 -22.64
CA PHE A 218 16.43 -4.71 -23.27
C PHE A 218 16.98 -4.48 -24.67
N ALA A 219 18.29 -4.69 -24.88
CA ALA A 219 18.91 -4.62 -26.20
C ALA A 219 18.34 -5.68 -27.15
N ARG A 220 18.19 -6.94 -26.70
CA ARG A 220 17.56 -8.00 -27.51
C ARG A 220 16.13 -7.68 -27.89
N VAL A 221 15.29 -7.27 -26.94
CA VAL A 221 13.89 -6.89 -27.20
C VAL A 221 13.82 -5.69 -28.16
N ALA A 222 14.69 -4.69 -27.99
CA ALA A 222 14.76 -3.53 -28.87
C ALA A 222 15.19 -3.90 -30.29
N THR A 223 16.17 -4.81 -30.43
CA THR A 223 16.65 -5.31 -31.72
C THR A 223 15.58 -6.17 -32.41
N GLU A 224 14.95 -7.11 -31.70
CA GLU A 224 13.88 -7.96 -32.24
C GLU A 224 12.65 -7.15 -32.69
N ALA A 225 12.31 -6.09 -31.95
CA ALA A 225 11.24 -5.16 -32.33
C ALA A 225 11.62 -4.29 -33.55
N ARG A 226 12.89 -3.88 -33.69
CA ARG A 226 13.38 -3.13 -34.85
C ARG A 226 13.48 -3.99 -36.10
N GLU A 227 13.85 -5.24 -35.96
CA GLU A 227 13.94 -6.24 -37.04
C GLU A 227 12.56 -6.75 -37.50
N GLY A 228 11.46 -6.29 -36.89
CA GLY A 228 10.10 -6.68 -37.29
C GLY A 228 9.73 -8.13 -36.93
N ARG A 229 10.51 -8.79 -36.06
CA ARG A 229 10.21 -10.15 -35.57
C ARG A 229 9.04 -10.16 -34.59
N ILE A 230 8.80 -9.03 -33.91
CA ILE A 230 7.61 -8.80 -33.08
C ILE A 230 6.60 -8.04 -33.93
N GLN A 231 5.66 -8.77 -34.53
CA GLN A 231 4.54 -8.17 -35.25
C GLN A 231 3.37 -8.02 -34.27
N PRO A 232 2.98 -6.78 -33.90
CA PRO A 232 1.83 -6.57 -33.05
C PRO A 232 0.56 -7.09 -33.76
N PRO A 233 -0.39 -7.68 -33.03
CA PRO A 233 -1.61 -8.21 -33.63
C PRO A 233 -2.44 -7.09 -34.29
N PRO A 234 -3.37 -7.43 -35.20
CA PRO A 234 -4.24 -6.44 -35.84
C PRO A 234 -4.93 -5.57 -34.76
N PHE A 235 -4.98 -4.25 -34.98
CA PHE A 235 -5.56 -3.24 -34.08
C PHE A 235 -4.80 -2.96 -32.76
N ALA A 236 -3.64 -3.57 -32.52
CA ALA A 236 -2.82 -3.25 -31.37
C ALA A 236 -2.28 -1.81 -31.38
N ASP A 237 -2.23 -1.16 -32.54
CA ASP A 237 -1.81 0.23 -32.68
C ASP A 237 -2.86 1.27 -32.25
N LEU A 238 -4.10 0.85 -31.98
CA LEU A 238 -5.19 1.74 -31.57
C LEU A 238 -4.85 2.62 -30.35
N PRO A 239 -4.24 2.11 -29.25
CA PRO A 239 -3.91 2.93 -28.09
C PRO A 239 -2.85 3.98 -28.39
N LEU A 240 -1.82 3.64 -29.18
CA LEU A 240 -0.81 4.58 -29.62
C LEU A 240 -1.42 5.69 -30.48
N ARG A 241 -2.24 5.34 -31.48
CA ARG A 241 -2.92 6.31 -32.34
C ARG A 241 -3.86 7.23 -31.57
N ALA A 242 -4.59 6.68 -30.59
CA ALA A 242 -5.45 7.46 -29.70
C ALA A 242 -4.64 8.41 -28.80
N ALA A 243 -3.51 7.95 -28.26
CA ALA A 243 -2.59 8.78 -27.47
C ALA A 243 -1.97 9.92 -28.30
N LEU A 244 -1.74 9.69 -29.59
CA LEU A 244 -1.31 10.70 -30.57
C LEU A 244 -2.46 11.60 -31.05
N GLY A 245 -3.67 11.46 -30.52
CA GLY A 245 -4.79 12.36 -30.79
C GLY A 245 -5.59 12.07 -32.06
N GLU A 246 -5.45 10.89 -32.67
CA GLU A 246 -6.33 10.50 -33.78
C GLU A 246 -7.78 10.36 -33.29
N PRO A 247 -8.76 11.02 -33.94
CA PRO A 247 -10.11 11.14 -33.39
C PRO A 247 -10.88 9.81 -33.34
N VAL A 248 -10.69 8.95 -34.34
CA VAL A 248 -11.43 7.67 -34.44
C VAL A 248 -10.94 6.66 -33.39
N PRO A 249 -9.62 6.34 -33.29
CA PRO A 249 -9.12 5.46 -32.22
C PRO A 249 -9.44 6.00 -30.82
N LEU A 250 -9.36 7.32 -30.64
CA LEU A 250 -9.68 7.95 -29.36
C LEU A 250 -11.16 7.76 -29.00
N LEU A 251 -12.08 7.99 -29.94
CA LEU A 251 -13.51 7.79 -29.72
C LEU A 251 -13.82 6.34 -29.38
N ILE A 252 -13.20 5.37 -30.06
CA ILE A 252 -13.38 3.93 -29.78
C ILE A 252 -13.01 3.63 -28.31
N LEU A 253 -11.86 4.09 -27.83
CA LEU A 253 -11.44 3.86 -26.44
C LEU A 253 -12.34 4.55 -25.43
N VAL A 254 -12.81 5.76 -25.72
CA VAL A 254 -13.76 6.49 -24.86
C VAL A 254 -15.08 5.74 -24.78
N VAL A 255 -15.65 5.32 -25.92
CA VAL A 255 -16.90 4.57 -25.97
C VAL A 255 -16.76 3.24 -25.24
N LEU A 256 -15.64 2.54 -25.41
CA LEU A 256 -15.39 1.27 -24.72
C LEU A 256 -15.28 1.46 -23.20
N GLY A 257 -14.44 2.39 -22.74
CA GLY A 257 -14.23 2.65 -21.31
C GLY A 257 -15.49 3.18 -20.62
N ALA A 258 -16.16 4.17 -21.24
CA ALA A 258 -17.43 4.69 -20.73
C ALA A 258 -18.55 3.65 -20.81
N GLY A 259 -18.61 2.87 -21.88
CA GLY A 259 -19.60 1.80 -22.06
C GLY A 259 -19.51 0.74 -20.98
N ILE A 260 -18.30 0.23 -20.69
CA ILE A 260 -18.06 -0.73 -19.60
C ILE A 260 -18.47 -0.13 -18.25
N PHE A 261 -18.08 1.11 -17.99
CA PHE A 261 -18.43 1.80 -16.74
C PHE A 261 -19.93 1.98 -16.57
N LEU A 262 -20.62 2.49 -17.61
CA LEU A 262 -22.06 2.72 -17.60
C LEU A 262 -22.82 1.40 -17.47
N PHE A 263 -22.40 0.36 -18.18
CA PHE A 263 -22.95 -0.98 -18.04
C PHE A 263 -22.86 -1.46 -16.60
N ALA A 264 -21.65 -1.42 -16.01
CA ALA A 264 -21.42 -1.82 -14.62
C ALA A 264 -22.27 -1.00 -13.63
N ALA A 265 -22.33 0.33 -13.81
CA ALA A 265 -23.09 1.21 -12.92
C ALA A 265 -24.60 0.97 -13.01
N GLN A 266 -25.12 0.62 -14.19
CA GLN A 266 -26.54 0.35 -14.40
C GLN A 266 -26.97 -1.03 -13.90
N THR A 267 -26.17 -2.08 -14.16
CA THR A 267 -26.48 -3.45 -13.75
C THR A 267 -26.42 -3.62 -12.23
N LEU A 268 -25.49 -2.92 -11.56
CA LEU A 268 -25.26 -3.09 -10.12
C LEU A 268 -26.27 -2.37 -9.23
N GLY A 269 -27.04 -1.40 -9.74
CA GLY A 269 -27.88 -0.55 -8.88
C GLY A 269 -28.89 -1.29 -7.98
N ARG A 270 -29.34 -2.48 -8.38
CA ARG A 270 -30.24 -3.35 -7.58
C ARG A 270 -29.45 -4.37 -6.74
N SER A 271 -28.52 -5.10 -7.35
CA SER A 271 -27.72 -6.13 -6.68
C SER A 271 -26.82 -5.58 -5.57
N PHE A 272 -26.37 -4.32 -5.68
CA PHE A 272 -25.56 -3.66 -4.66
C PHE A 272 -26.35 -3.32 -3.39
N ALA A 273 -27.64 -2.97 -3.54
CA ALA A 273 -28.54 -2.73 -2.42
C ALA A 273 -28.86 -4.06 -1.70
N ASP A 274 -29.14 -5.12 -2.47
CA ASP A 274 -29.37 -6.46 -1.93
C ASP A 274 -28.10 -7.02 -1.25
N ALA A 275 -26.93 -6.81 -1.87
CA ALA A 275 -25.64 -7.17 -1.28
C ALA A 275 -25.37 -6.42 0.02
N ALA A 276 -25.58 -5.10 0.04
CA ALA A 276 -25.43 -4.28 1.23
C ALA A 276 -26.39 -4.74 2.35
N ALA A 277 -27.66 -4.99 2.04
CA ALA A 277 -28.66 -5.49 2.99
C ALA A 277 -28.30 -6.89 3.53
N ALA A 278 -27.83 -7.79 2.67
CA ALA A 278 -27.36 -9.12 3.05
C ALA A 278 -26.15 -9.07 4.00
N THR A 279 -25.23 -8.10 3.82
CA THR A 279 -24.13 -7.91 4.78
C THR A 279 -24.59 -7.41 6.14
N GLN A 280 -25.67 -6.62 6.21
CA GLN A 280 -26.24 -6.17 7.48
C GLN A 280 -26.89 -7.34 8.25
N GLY A 281 -27.63 -8.23 7.57
CA GLY A 281 -28.26 -9.39 8.19
C GLY A 281 -27.29 -10.54 8.56
N ALA A 282 -26.09 -10.58 7.97
CA ALA A 282 -25.12 -11.63 8.24
C ALA A 282 -24.38 -11.49 9.58
N GLU A 283 -24.35 -10.30 10.18
CA GLU A 283 -23.70 -10.07 11.49
C GLU A 283 -24.63 -10.30 12.69
N THR A 284 -25.95 -10.33 12.50
CA THR A 284 -26.92 -10.70 13.56
C THR A 284 -26.98 -12.21 13.83
N ARG A 285 -26.07 -13.01 13.26
CA ARG A 285 -26.01 -14.45 13.54
C ARG A 285 -25.57 -14.64 14.99
N LYS A 286 -26.52 -15.09 15.82
CA LYS A 286 -26.34 -15.54 17.22
C LYS A 286 -24.93 -16.10 17.42
N GLY A 287 -24.18 -15.53 18.36
CA GLY A 287 -22.82 -15.96 18.68
C GLY A 287 -22.77 -17.48 18.75
N ALA A 288 -21.99 -18.09 17.86
CA ALA A 288 -21.86 -19.54 17.81
C ALA A 288 -21.48 -20.01 19.22
N LYS A 289 -22.24 -20.97 19.78
CA LYS A 289 -21.89 -21.62 21.05
C LYS A 289 -20.52 -22.27 20.88
N GLY A 290 -19.48 -21.54 21.28
CA GLY A 290 -18.11 -22.01 21.24
C GLY A 290 -17.94 -23.20 22.18
N PRO A 291 -17.01 -24.12 21.90
CA PRO A 291 -16.77 -25.26 22.77
C PRO A 291 -16.40 -24.78 24.18
N THR A 292 -17.04 -25.34 25.19
CA THR A 292 -16.78 -25.13 26.63
C THR A 292 -15.48 -25.81 27.05
N ARG A 293 -14.37 -25.44 26.40
CA ARG A 293 -13.04 -25.85 26.85
C ARG A 293 -12.69 -25.00 28.06
N ALA A 294 -12.07 -25.62 29.07
CA ALA A 294 -11.43 -24.90 30.16
C ALA A 294 -10.51 -23.80 29.58
N PHE A 295 -10.50 -22.61 30.18
CA PHE A 295 -9.57 -21.55 29.82
C PHE A 295 -8.14 -22.11 29.96
N ALA A 296 -7.52 -22.46 28.83
CA ALA A 296 -6.20 -23.05 28.85
C ALA A 296 -5.13 -21.96 29.06
N ALA A 297 -4.41 -22.10 30.17
CA ALA A 297 -3.17 -21.42 30.56
C ALA A 297 -3.31 -19.92 30.89
N GLY A 298 -2.55 -19.49 31.91
CA GLY A 298 -2.65 -18.18 32.58
C GLY A 298 -2.63 -16.94 31.66
N PRO A 299 -2.79 -15.73 32.25
CA PRO A 299 -3.13 -14.51 31.52
C PRO A 299 -2.20 -14.19 30.35
N PHE A 300 -0.91 -14.54 30.44
CA PHE A 300 0.06 -14.37 29.37
C PHE A 300 -0.29 -15.21 28.12
N GLN A 301 -0.42 -16.54 28.25
CA GLN A 301 -0.65 -17.43 27.11
C GLN A 301 -2.04 -17.24 26.50
N ALA A 302 -3.04 -16.98 27.34
CA ALA A 302 -4.38 -16.66 26.88
C ALA A 302 -4.38 -15.40 25.99
N THR A 303 -3.66 -14.35 26.42
CA THR A 303 -3.52 -13.10 25.66
C THR A 303 -2.73 -13.32 24.37
N VAL A 304 -1.61 -14.06 24.39
CA VAL A 304 -0.84 -14.36 23.16
C VAL A 304 -1.70 -15.11 22.14
N ARG A 305 -2.42 -16.16 22.54
CA ARG A 305 -3.30 -16.93 21.65
C ARG A 305 -4.45 -16.08 21.11
N LYS A 306 -5.04 -15.22 21.94
CA LYS A 306 -6.07 -14.26 21.54
C LYS A 306 -5.55 -13.37 20.42
N GLU A 307 -4.42 -12.69 20.65
CA GLU A 307 -3.87 -11.74 19.67
C GLU A 307 -3.43 -12.42 18.37
N LEU A 308 -2.79 -13.60 18.42
CA LEU A 308 -2.42 -14.35 17.20
C LEU A 308 -3.64 -14.78 16.36
N ARG A 309 -4.74 -15.19 17.02
CA ARG A 309 -6.00 -15.50 16.34
C ARG A 309 -6.67 -14.27 15.74
N LEU A 310 -6.48 -13.10 16.34
CA LEU A 310 -7.01 -11.85 15.81
C LEU A 310 -6.21 -11.38 14.60
N ILE A 311 -4.87 -11.40 14.68
CA ILE A 311 -3.97 -11.07 13.56
C ILE A 311 -4.28 -11.96 12.35
N SER A 312 -4.41 -13.28 12.55
CA SER A 312 -4.71 -14.21 11.45
C SER A 312 -6.11 -14.05 10.84
N ARG A 313 -7.04 -13.39 11.54
CA ARG A 313 -8.39 -13.12 11.03
C ARG A 313 -8.52 -11.76 10.36
N ASP A 314 -7.55 -10.87 10.53
CA ASP A 314 -7.57 -9.54 9.90
C ASP A 314 -6.86 -9.56 8.55
N ALA A 315 -7.67 -9.64 7.50
CA ALA A 315 -7.22 -9.66 6.11
C ALA A 315 -6.40 -8.43 5.71
N ALA A 316 -6.74 -7.25 6.24
CA ALA A 316 -6.04 -6.03 5.89
C ALA A 316 -4.62 -6.02 6.48
N LEU A 317 -4.45 -6.58 7.69
CA LEU A 317 -3.14 -6.73 8.32
C LEU A 317 -2.29 -7.76 7.61
N LEU A 318 -2.87 -8.90 7.25
CA LEU A 318 -2.17 -9.91 6.45
C LEU A 318 -1.68 -9.31 5.13
N SER A 319 -2.50 -8.51 4.45
CA SER A 319 -2.09 -7.81 3.22
C SER A 319 -0.98 -6.79 3.45
N GLN A 320 -1.02 -6.01 4.54
CA GLN A 320 0.02 -5.03 4.87
C GLN A 320 1.35 -5.70 5.25
N VAL A 321 1.31 -6.76 6.05
CA VAL A 321 2.50 -7.55 6.39
C VAL A 321 3.03 -8.24 5.13
N LEU A 322 2.17 -8.90 4.35
CA LEU A 322 2.52 -9.57 3.09
C LEU A 322 3.21 -8.62 2.12
N LEU A 323 2.74 -7.38 1.97
CA LEU A 323 3.39 -6.40 1.11
C LEU A 323 4.82 -6.10 1.57
N ARG A 324 5.03 -6.00 2.89
CA ARG A 324 6.38 -5.79 3.47
C ARG A 324 7.26 -7.02 3.30
N VAL A 325 6.72 -8.24 3.46
CA VAL A 325 7.42 -9.50 3.12
C VAL A 325 7.86 -9.48 1.66
N LEU A 326 6.97 -9.04 0.77
CA LEU A 326 7.21 -9.08 -0.66
C LEU A 326 8.24 -8.02 -1.08
N TYR A 327 8.35 -6.91 -0.35
CA TYR A 327 9.46 -5.96 -0.45
C TYR A 327 10.79 -6.51 0.11
N MET A 328 10.75 -7.45 1.06
CA MET A 328 11.96 -8.16 1.52
C MET A 328 12.46 -9.20 0.51
N LEU A 329 11.60 -9.72 -0.37
CA LEU A 329 11.98 -10.76 -1.33
C LEU A 329 13.12 -10.34 -2.28
N PRO A 330 13.06 -9.17 -2.97
CA PRO A 330 14.17 -8.77 -3.84
C PRO A 330 15.43 -8.48 -3.03
N LEU A 331 15.31 -7.98 -1.80
CA LEU A 331 16.45 -7.82 -0.90
C LEU A 331 17.10 -9.17 -0.55
N ALA A 332 16.29 -10.19 -0.26
CA ALA A 332 16.74 -11.55 0.02
C ALA A 332 17.40 -12.21 -1.20
N LEU A 333 16.90 -11.95 -2.41
CA LEU A 333 17.52 -12.43 -3.65
C LEU A 333 18.85 -11.74 -3.95
N VAL A 334 18.91 -10.42 -3.78
CA VAL A 334 20.18 -9.65 -3.87
C VAL A 334 21.16 -10.13 -2.80
N LEU A 335 20.69 -10.45 -1.59
CA LEU A 335 21.50 -11.06 -0.53
C LEU A 335 22.07 -12.40 -0.94
N ALA A 336 21.22 -13.33 -1.40
CA ALA A 336 21.65 -14.66 -1.78
C ALA A 336 22.69 -14.63 -2.92
N ARG A 337 22.45 -13.79 -3.94
CA ARG A 337 23.37 -13.63 -5.07
C ARG A 337 24.67 -12.93 -4.67
N SER A 338 24.58 -11.88 -3.85
CA SER A 338 25.77 -11.21 -3.31
C SER A 338 26.57 -12.16 -2.43
N ALA A 339 25.91 -13.01 -1.64
CA ALA A 339 26.61 -13.90 -0.71
C ALA A 339 27.38 -15.02 -1.42
N SER A 340 26.97 -15.42 -2.63
CA SER A 340 27.67 -16.44 -3.41
C SER A 340 28.83 -15.92 -4.26
N HIS A 341 28.86 -14.62 -4.61
CA HIS A 341 29.83 -14.07 -5.57
C HIS A 341 30.53 -12.78 -5.15
N MET A 342 30.04 -12.09 -4.11
CA MET A 342 30.60 -10.82 -3.65
C MET A 342 31.31 -10.98 -2.29
N PRO A 343 32.30 -10.11 -2.01
CA PRO A 343 32.94 -10.09 -0.70
C PRO A 343 31.94 -9.76 0.42
N VAL A 344 32.23 -10.24 1.64
CA VAL A 344 31.33 -10.15 2.81
C VAL A 344 30.85 -8.72 3.11
N TRP A 345 31.66 -7.69 2.84
CA TRP A 345 31.28 -6.29 3.03
C TRP A 345 30.12 -5.84 2.13
N ALA A 346 29.93 -6.46 0.96
CA ALA A 346 28.80 -6.19 0.08
C ALA A 346 27.46 -6.63 0.69
N LEU A 347 27.49 -7.51 1.69
CA LEU A 347 26.29 -7.96 2.44
C LEU A 347 25.83 -6.95 3.49
N ALA A 348 26.64 -5.93 3.80
CA ALA A 348 26.33 -4.93 4.82
C ALA A 348 25.04 -4.17 4.54
N GLY A 349 24.88 -3.62 3.33
CA GLY A 349 23.70 -2.86 2.94
C GLY A 349 22.41 -3.68 3.04
N PRO A 350 22.37 -4.89 2.46
CA PRO A 350 21.17 -5.70 2.58
C PRO A 350 20.88 -6.24 4.00
N ALA A 351 21.91 -6.54 4.79
CA ALA A 351 21.74 -6.88 6.21
C ALA A 351 21.10 -5.72 7.00
N ALA A 352 21.55 -4.48 6.78
CA ALA A 352 20.95 -3.29 7.36
C ALA A 352 19.48 -3.12 6.96
N ALA A 353 19.14 -3.40 5.71
CA ALA A 353 17.77 -3.31 5.23
C ALA A 353 16.86 -4.39 5.82
N VAL A 354 17.33 -5.63 6.01
CA VAL A 354 16.59 -6.68 6.74
C VAL A 354 16.34 -6.24 8.18
N THR A 355 17.36 -5.75 8.87
CA THR A 355 17.25 -5.23 10.24
C THR A 355 16.27 -4.06 10.34
N PHE A 356 16.30 -3.13 9.40
CA PHE A 356 15.38 -2.00 9.37
C PHE A 356 13.93 -2.45 9.16
N LEU A 357 13.71 -3.35 8.19
CA LEU A 357 12.38 -3.88 7.87
C LEU A 357 11.80 -4.70 9.03
N ALA A 358 12.64 -5.43 9.78
CA ALA A 358 12.24 -6.11 11.01
C ALA A 358 11.58 -5.15 12.01
N GLY A 359 12.21 -4.01 12.27
CA GLY A 359 11.67 -2.96 13.14
C GLY A 359 10.38 -2.36 12.60
N GLN A 360 10.30 -2.09 11.29
CA GLN A 360 9.08 -1.55 10.67
C GLN A 360 7.89 -2.50 10.82
N VAL A 361 8.08 -3.80 10.52
CA VAL A 361 7.04 -4.83 10.65
C VAL A 361 6.62 -4.99 12.12
N ALA A 362 7.57 -5.07 13.05
CA ALA A 362 7.30 -5.16 14.47
C ALA A 362 6.51 -3.94 14.99
N GLY A 363 6.94 -2.72 14.67
CA GLY A 363 6.23 -1.49 15.06
C GLY A 363 4.79 -1.46 14.55
N SER A 364 4.55 -1.90 13.31
CA SER A 364 3.18 -1.97 12.79
C SER A 364 2.31 -2.98 13.52
N LEU A 365 2.83 -4.18 13.80
CA LEU A 365 2.09 -5.24 14.49
C LEU A 365 1.82 -4.87 15.94
N VAL A 366 2.79 -4.26 16.62
CA VAL A 366 2.62 -3.77 17.99
C VAL A 366 1.59 -2.66 18.05
N TRP A 367 1.63 -1.69 17.13
CA TRP A 367 0.62 -0.64 17.08
C TRP A 367 -0.80 -1.24 17.03
N ILE A 368 -0.97 -2.35 16.33
CA ILE A 368 -2.26 -3.03 16.25
C ILE A 368 -2.58 -3.83 17.51
N THR A 369 -1.69 -4.72 17.97
CA THR A 369 -1.98 -5.57 19.14
C THR A 369 -2.15 -4.78 20.42
N VAL A 370 -1.45 -3.65 20.53
CA VAL A 370 -1.46 -2.79 21.72
C VAL A 370 -2.53 -1.73 21.63
N SER A 371 -2.59 -0.98 20.52
CA SER A 371 -3.50 0.17 20.43
C SER A 371 -4.89 -0.21 19.92
N ALA A 372 -5.04 -1.26 19.12
CA ALA A 372 -6.35 -1.69 18.63
C ALA A 372 -7.01 -2.64 19.64
N GLU A 373 -7.34 -2.11 20.82
CA GLU A 373 -8.09 -2.83 21.86
C GLU A 373 -9.51 -2.25 21.98
N ASP A 374 -10.53 -3.11 21.83
CA ASP A 374 -11.94 -2.66 21.81
C ASP A 374 -12.47 -2.28 23.19
N THR A 375 -11.91 -2.84 24.26
CA THR A 375 -12.32 -2.61 25.65
C THR A 375 -11.09 -2.47 26.54
N PRO A 376 -10.37 -1.34 26.46
CA PRO A 376 -9.22 -1.08 27.33
C PRO A 376 -9.63 -1.03 28.81
N ASP A 377 -10.84 -0.55 29.10
CA ASP A 377 -11.35 -0.43 30.48
C ASP A 377 -11.53 -1.78 31.15
N LEU A 378 -11.95 -2.81 30.40
CA LEU A 378 -12.06 -4.18 30.91
C LEU A 378 -10.70 -4.80 31.21
N LEU A 379 -9.66 -4.43 30.47
CA LEU A 379 -8.29 -4.85 30.77
C LEU A 379 -7.74 -4.11 31.99
N ALA A 380 -8.11 -2.85 32.18
CA ALA A 380 -7.67 -2.04 33.32
C ALA A 380 -8.21 -2.56 34.66
N ILE A 381 -9.42 -3.14 34.67
CA ILE A 381 -10.03 -3.76 35.86
C ILE A 381 -9.71 -5.25 35.99
N ALA A 382 -8.94 -5.82 35.05
CA ALA A 382 -8.61 -7.25 35.10
C ALA A 382 -7.66 -7.54 36.27
N PRO A 383 -7.78 -8.72 36.93
CA PRO A 383 -6.89 -9.11 38.02
C PRO A 383 -5.45 -9.41 37.55
N ALA A 384 -5.20 -9.40 36.24
CA ALA A 384 -3.87 -9.64 35.67
C ALA A 384 -3.04 -8.35 35.67
N PRO A 385 -1.76 -8.40 36.07
CA PRO A 385 -0.92 -7.20 36.06
C PRO A 385 -0.71 -6.69 34.63
N MET A 386 -0.77 -5.37 34.46
CA MET A 386 -0.62 -4.69 33.17
C MET A 386 0.73 -4.94 32.48
N SER A 387 1.77 -5.28 33.24
CA SER A 387 3.06 -5.71 32.70
C SER A 387 2.96 -7.02 31.93
N VAL A 388 2.25 -8.02 32.48
CA VAL A 388 2.04 -9.33 31.83
C VAL A 388 1.21 -9.18 30.56
N LEU A 389 0.17 -8.35 30.58
CA LEU A 389 -0.66 -8.08 29.40
C LEU A 389 0.15 -7.39 28.29
N ARG A 390 0.95 -6.37 28.63
CA ARG A 390 1.81 -5.67 27.65
C ARG A 390 2.90 -6.57 27.08
N GLN A 391 3.56 -7.36 27.92
CA GLN A 391 4.55 -8.34 27.46
C GLN A 391 3.91 -9.39 26.54
N ALA A 392 2.74 -9.92 26.90
CA ALA A 392 2.02 -10.88 26.06
C ALA A 392 1.64 -10.29 24.69
N LYS A 393 1.17 -9.04 24.65
CA LYS A 393 0.84 -8.33 23.40
C LYS A 393 2.08 -8.04 22.54
N LEU A 394 3.19 -7.66 23.19
CA LEU A 394 4.47 -7.47 22.52
C LEU A 394 4.98 -8.80 21.93
N THR A 395 4.98 -9.88 22.71
CA THR A 395 5.36 -11.22 22.22
C THR A 395 4.46 -11.68 21.07
N ALA A 396 3.15 -11.46 21.15
CA ALA A 396 2.22 -11.81 20.08
C ALA A 396 2.49 -11.03 18.78
N ALA A 397 2.99 -9.80 18.87
CA ALA A 397 3.38 -9.00 17.71
C ALA A 397 4.75 -9.39 17.15
N LEU A 398 5.70 -9.79 18.00
CA LEU A 398 7.06 -10.16 17.60
C LEU A 398 7.15 -11.59 17.04
N LEU A 399 6.28 -12.51 17.48
CA LEU A 399 6.33 -13.90 17.02
C LEU A 399 6.16 -14.05 15.50
N PRO A 400 5.17 -13.42 14.83
CA PRO A 400 5.06 -13.46 13.37
C PRO A 400 6.28 -12.85 12.67
N VAL A 401 6.89 -11.81 13.24
CA VAL A 401 8.11 -11.17 12.70
C VAL A 401 9.28 -12.14 12.75
N ALA A 402 9.47 -12.85 13.87
CA ALA A 402 10.52 -13.84 13.99
C ALA A 402 10.38 -14.97 12.96
N VAL A 403 9.16 -15.50 12.77
CA VAL A 403 8.87 -16.53 11.75
C VAL A 403 9.16 -16.02 10.34
N LEU A 404 8.74 -14.79 10.05
CA LEU A 404 8.97 -14.15 8.76
C LEU A 404 10.46 -13.98 8.44
N LEU A 405 11.24 -13.52 9.42
CA LEU A 405 12.67 -13.22 9.25
C LEU A 405 13.55 -14.48 9.28
N ALA A 406 13.03 -15.61 9.77
CA ALA A 406 13.79 -16.86 9.84
C ALA A 406 14.32 -17.28 8.46
N VAL A 407 13.52 -17.14 7.39
CA VAL A 407 13.91 -17.53 6.04
C VAL A 407 15.09 -16.70 5.49
N PRO A 408 15.01 -15.36 5.38
CA PRO A 408 16.13 -14.57 4.85
C PRO A 408 17.38 -14.66 5.73
N ILE A 409 17.24 -14.75 7.05
CA ILE A 409 18.38 -14.91 7.97
C ILE A 409 19.03 -16.29 7.79
N ALA A 410 18.25 -17.36 7.64
CA ALA A 410 18.79 -18.70 7.42
C ALA A 410 19.55 -18.81 6.10
N VAL A 411 19.03 -18.21 5.02
CA VAL A 411 19.72 -18.12 3.73
C VAL A 411 21.05 -17.38 3.89
N LEU A 412 21.05 -16.24 4.58
CA LEU A 412 22.26 -15.46 4.79
C LEU A 412 23.28 -16.23 5.65
N ALA A 413 22.82 -16.90 6.71
CA ALA A 413 23.67 -17.72 7.59
C ALA A 413 24.27 -18.93 6.87
N TRP A 414 23.57 -19.48 5.87
CA TRP A 414 24.07 -20.59 5.05
C TRP A 414 25.31 -20.21 4.24
N TYR A 415 25.31 -19.02 3.64
CA TYR A 415 26.44 -18.54 2.82
C TYR A 415 27.51 -17.78 3.63
N ALA A 416 27.09 -17.01 4.64
CA ALA A 416 27.95 -16.17 5.46
C ALA A 416 27.47 -16.20 6.94
N PRO A 417 27.91 -17.18 7.75
CA PRO A 417 27.35 -17.44 9.08
C PRO A 417 27.50 -16.25 10.04
N LEU A 418 28.65 -15.58 10.02
CA LEU A 418 28.89 -14.37 10.82
C LEU A 418 27.96 -13.22 10.42
N ALA A 419 27.78 -13.00 9.12
CA ALA A 419 26.86 -11.96 8.65
C ALA A 419 25.41 -12.32 9.01
N GLY A 420 25.05 -13.60 8.97
CA GLY A 420 23.75 -14.11 9.39
C GLY A 420 23.49 -13.85 10.86
N LEU A 421 24.48 -14.12 11.71
CA LEU A 421 24.42 -13.85 13.16
C LEU A 421 24.21 -12.36 13.46
N TRP A 422 25.03 -11.48 12.86
CA TRP A 422 24.88 -10.03 13.06
C TRP A 422 23.53 -9.51 12.58
N THR A 423 23.05 -10.01 11.43
CA THR A 423 21.73 -9.67 10.91
C THR A 423 20.61 -10.15 11.84
N ALA A 424 20.73 -11.35 12.42
CA ALA A 424 19.76 -11.88 13.37
C ALA A 424 19.69 -11.03 14.65
N ILE A 425 20.85 -10.67 15.21
CA ILE A 425 20.95 -9.83 16.40
C ILE A 425 20.37 -8.44 16.11
N GLY A 426 20.78 -7.82 15.01
CA GLY A 426 20.30 -6.51 14.58
C GLY A 426 18.78 -6.50 14.38
N ALA A 427 18.25 -7.48 13.65
CA ALA A 427 16.82 -7.60 13.39
C ALA A 427 16.00 -7.84 14.67
N ALA A 428 16.49 -8.67 15.59
CA ALA A 428 15.85 -8.89 16.89
C ALA A 428 15.85 -7.62 17.74
N LEU A 429 16.97 -6.90 17.81
CA LEU A 429 17.08 -5.63 18.52
C LEU A 429 16.17 -4.55 17.92
N SER A 430 16.15 -4.43 16.60
CA SER A 430 15.30 -3.48 15.87
C SER A 430 13.82 -3.78 16.10
N ALA A 431 13.40 -5.04 15.99
CA ALA A 431 12.02 -5.46 16.27
C ALA A 431 11.63 -5.22 17.74
N TRP A 432 12.52 -5.52 18.68
CA TRP A 432 12.29 -5.33 20.11
C TRP A 432 12.16 -3.85 20.49
N THR A 433 13.09 -3.01 20.03
CA THR A 433 13.13 -1.58 20.37
C THR A 433 11.94 -0.82 19.80
N THR A 434 11.61 -1.03 18.52
CA THR A 434 10.40 -0.46 17.90
C THR A 434 9.12 -0.96 18.57
N GLY A 435 9.07 -2.24 18.95
CA GLY A 435 7.94 -2.77 19.70
C GLY A 435 7.79 -2.16 21.09
N LEU A 436 8.88 -1.88 21.81
CA LEU A 436 8.79 -1.19 23.10
C LEU A 436 8.32 0.26 22.96
N ILE A 437 8.78 0.98 21.94
CA ILE A 437 8.32 2.36 21.67
C ILE A 437 6.81 2.36 21.39
N GLY A 438 6.32 1.41 20.59
CA GLY A 438 4.88 1.24 20.32
C GLY A 438 4.07 0.96 21.59
N VAL A 439 4.62 0.21 22.54
CA VAL A 439 3.99 -0.02 23.86
C VAL A 439 3.98 1.25 24.71
N TRP A 440 5.05 2.04 24.71
CA TRP A 440 5.15 3.27 25.52
C TRP A 440 4.26 4.40 25.01
N TYR A 441 4.07 4.50 23.69
CA TYR A 441 3.27 5.53 23.04
C TYR A 441 1.92 5.02 22.53
N GLN A 442 1.36 4.01 23.20
CA GLN A 442 0.06 3.44 22.85
C GLN A 442 -1.08 4.49 22.93
N LYS A 443 -1.98 4.43 21.95
CA LYS A 443 -3.23 5.22 21.92
C LYS A 443 -4.41 4.29 21.68
N PRO A 444 -5.01 3.72 22.73
CA PRO A 444 -6.07 2.75 22.60
C PRO A 444 -7.31 3.36 21.95
N GLY A 445 -7.97 2.57 21.11
CA GLY A 445 -9.20 2.97 20.45
C GLY A 445 -9.93 1.79 19.82
N LYS A 446 -11.22 1.99 19.51
CA LYS A 446 -12.07 0.95 18.91
C LYS A 446 -11.54 0.51 17.55
N ARG A 447 -11.47 -0.80 17.29
CA ARG A 447 -10.96 -1.36 16.04
C ARG A 447 -11.71 -0.87 14.79
N SER A 448 -12.98 -0.53 14.91
CA SER A 448 -13.78 0.08 13.85
C SER A 448 -13.25 1.45 13.41
N ASP A 449 -12.67 2.22 14.35
CA ASP A 449 -12.23 3.60 14.15
C ASP A 449 -10.74 3.68 13.79
N PHE A 450 -9.98 2.59 14.00
CA PHE A 450 -8.56 2.46 13.65
C PHE A 450 -8.27 2.69 12.17
N ARG A 451 -9.21 2.35 11.27
CA ARG A 451 -9.07 2.64 9.82
C ARG A 451 -9.24 4.13 9.50
N ARG A 452 -10.09 4.85 10.24
CA ARG A 452 -10.37 6.29 10.06
C ARG A 452 -9.33 7.18 10.76
N ARG A 453 -8.73 6.72 11.86
CA ARG A 453 -7.68 7.42 12.63
C ARG A 453 -6.29 6.81 12.38
N ARG A 454 -5.67 7.10 11.22
CA ARG A 454 -4.25 6.73 10.95
C ARG A 454 -3.21 7.56 11.74
N GLY A 455 -3.58 8.16 12.86
CA GLY A 455 -2.74 9.11 13.57
C GLY A 455 -2.12 8.52 14.84
N GLY A 456 -1.08 7.70 14.70
CA GLY A 456 -0.12 7.49 15.79
C GLY A 456 0.59 8.80 16.15
N SER A 457 1.27 8.86 17.29
CA SER A 457 2.10 10.03 17.61
C SER A 457 3.25 10.12 16.61
N LEU A 458 3.35 11.26 15.90
CA LEU A 458 4.34 11.45 14.83
C LEU A 458 5.76 11.33 15.35
N LEU A 459 5.97 11.81 16.57
CA LEU A 459 7.23 11.72 17.29
C LEU A 459 7.61 10.24 17.50
N ALA A 460 6.69 9.38 17.93
CA ALA A 460 6.99 7.96 18.10
C ALA A 460 7.30 7.28 16.76
N THR A 461 6.53 7.57 15.70
CA THR A 461 6.80 6.99 14.37
C THR A 461 8.15 7.44 13.80
N LEU A 462 8.52 8.72 13.94
CA LEU A 462 9.83 9.23 13.52
C LEU A 462 10.96 8.63 14.35
N ALA A 463 10.76 8.50 15.66
CA ALA A 463 11.71 7.84 16.55
C ALA A 463 11.91 6.36 16.20
N GLU A 464 10.83 5.61 15.95
CA GLU A 464 10.89 4.22 15.50
C GLU A 464 11.69 4.09 14.20
N LEU A 465 11.42 4.95 13.21
CA LEU A 465 12.16 5.01 11.95
C LEU A 465 13.64 5.29 12.16
N PHE A 466 13.97 6.28 12.98
CA PHE A 466 15.35 6.70 13.20
C PHE A 466 16.15 5.68 14.00
N ILE A 467 15.56 5.10 15.06
CA ILE A 467 16.19 4.05 15.87
C ILE A 467 16.38 2.77 15.04
N ALA A 468 15.37 2.34 14.28
CA ALA A 468 15.51 1.19 13.38
C ALA A 468 16.59 1.42 12.31
N ALA A 469 16.72 2.64 11.79
CA ALA A 469 17.77 2.98 10.84
C ALA A 469 19.17 2.94 11.47
N LEU A 470 19.34 3.48 12.68
CA LEU A 470 20.61 3.42 13.41
C LEU A 470 21.03 1.98 13.74
N ILE A 471 20.10 1.13 14.18
CA ILE A 471 20.37 -0.31 14.41
C ILE A 471 20.70 -1.01 13.08
N GLY A 472 20.04 -0.62 11.98
CA GLY A 472 20.38 -1.07 10.64
C GLY A 472 21.81 -0.70 10.24
N VAL A 473 22.22 0.55 10.42
CA VAL A 473 23.59 1.03 10.15
C VAL A 473 24.61 0.30 11.02
N SER A 474 24.32 0.10 12.32
CA SER A 474 25.15 -0.69 13.22
C SER A 474 25.35 -2.12 12.69
N THR A 475 24.26 -2.75 12.22
CA THR A 475 24.30 -4.10 11.62
C THR A 475 25.16 -4.12 10.36
N ALA A 476 25.01 -3.14 9.46
CA ALA A 476 25.83 -2.99 8.27
C ALA A 476 27.32 -2.92 8.62
N LEU A 477 27.69 -2.06 9.57
CA LEU A 477 29.08 -1.89 9.98
C LEU A 477 29.64 -3.18 10.61
N ALA A 478 28.84 -3.90 11.40
CA ALA A 478 29.25 -5.17 11.97
C ALA A 478 29.48 -6.25 10.89
N VAL A 479 28.59 -6.33 9.89
CA VAL A 479 28.73 -7.24 8.74
C VAL A 479 29.93 -6.86 7.86
N ALA A 480 30.23 -5.56 7.71
CA ALA A 480 31.41 -5.07 7.00
C ALA A 480 32.73 -5.32 7.77
N GLY A 481 32.68 -5.86 8.99
CA GLY A 481 33.85 -6.13 9.83
C GLY A 481 34.32 -4.93 10.66
N TRP A 482 33.61 -3.80 10.63
CA TRP A 482 33.95 -2.57 11.36
C TRP A 482 33.26 -2.52 12.72
N LEU A 483 33.54 -3.52 13.56
CA LEU A 483 32.85 -3.73 14.85
C LEU A 483 32.93 -2.52 15.79
N VAL A 484 34.10 -1.86 15.87
CA VAL A 484 34.28 -0.66 16.72
C VAL A 484 33.33 0.46 16.30
N TRP A 485 33.20 0.69 14.99
CA TRP A 485 32.31 1.71 14.45
C TRP A 485 30.83 1.31 14.53
N ALA A 486 30.51 0.02 14.56
CA ALA A 486 29.16 -0.48 14.75
C ALA A 486 28.57 -0.11 16.12
N VAL A 487 29.41 0.06 17.15
CA VAL A 487 28.97 0.40 18.51
C VAL A 487 28.41 1.82 18.58
N LEU A 488 28.96 2.77 17.82
CA LEU A 488 28.55 4.18 17.88
C LEU A 488 27.06 4.41 17.54
N PRO A 489 26.53 3.97 16.38
CA PRO A 489 25.11 4.11 16.08
C PRO A 489 24.22 3.29 17.04
N LEU A 490 24.74 2.18 17.61
CA LEU A 490 24.02 1.40 18.61
C LEU A 490 23.88 2.15 19.94
N ILE A 491 24.93 2.83 20.40
CA ILE A 491 24.89 3.70 21.58
C ILE A 491 23.88 4.83 21.37
N VAL A 492 23.91 5.49 20.21
CA VAL A 492 22.96 6.57 19.90
C VAL A 492 21.52 6.03 19.87
N ALA A 493 21.29 4.88 19.25
CA ALA A 493 19.98 4.22 19.24
C ALA A 493 19.50 3.90 20.67
N GLY A 494 20.37 3.35 21.52
CA GLY A 494 20.08 3.04 22.92
C GLY A 494 19.80 4.28 23.77
N ALA A 495 20.58 5.35 23.61
CA ALA A 495 20.38 6.62 24.29
C ALA A 495 19.03 7.25 23.91
N LEU A 496 18.70 7.26 22.61
CA LEU A 496 17.40 7.74 22.12
C LEU A 496 16.24 6.90 22.63
N MET A 497 16.38 5.57 22.62
CA MET A 497 15.37 4.66 23.17
C MET A 497 15.13 4.93 24.67
N MET A 498 16.19 5.10 25.45
CA MET A 498 16.08 5.40 26.88
C MET A 498 15.48 6.78 27.13
N ALA A 499 15.79 7.79 26.31
CA ALA A 499 15.18 9.11 26.38
C ALA A 499 13.67 9.10 26.09
N LEU A 500 13.20 8.13 25.28
CA LEU A 500 11.78 7.96 24.94
C LEU A 500 11.01 7.08 25.93
N ARG A 501 11.70 6.42 26.87
CA ARG A 501 11.10 5.49 27.81
C ARG A 501 10.07 6.21 28.67
N ARG A 502 8.85 5.66 28.73
CA ARG A 502 7.80 6.11 29.64
C ARG A 502 7.60 5.11 30.76
N THR A 503 7.40 5.59 31.99
CA THR A 503 7.02 4.74 33.13
C THR A 503 5.55 4.33 33.02
N ASP A 504 5.19 3.26 33.75
CA ASP A 504 3.81 2.75 33.76
C ASP A 504 2.79 3.79 34.20
N GLU A 505 3.18 4.64 35.16
CA GLU A 505 2.39 5.76 35.65
C GLU A 505 2.20 6.84 34.57
N GLN A 506 3.25 7.20 33.84
CA GLN A 506 3.18 8.16 32.74
C GLN A 506 2.30 7.67 31.58
N ILE A 507 2.38 6.37 31.27
CA ILE A 507 1.52 5.74 30.27
C ILE A 507 0.06 5.82 30.76
N ALA A 508 -0.22 5.42 32.01
CA ALA A 508 -1.56 5.48 32.57
C ALA A 508 -2.14 6.90 32.67
N ALA A 509 -1.30 7.90 32.94
CA ALA A 509 -1.69 9.31 32.95
C ALA A 509 -2.01 9.83 31.54
N ALA A 510 -1.19 9.49 30.54
CA ALA A 510 -1.44 9.86 29.15
C ALA A 510 -2.74 9.25 28.60
N LEU A 511 -3.04 8.00 28.98
CA LEU A 511 -4.30 7.34 28.61
C LEU A 511 -5.54 8.00 29.23
N ARG A 512 -5.43 8.47 30.49
CA ARG A 512 -6.50 9.22 31.15
C ARG A 512 -6.73 10.59 30.50
N ALA A 513 -5.66 11.26 30.08
CA ALA A 513 -5.76 12.56 29.40
C ALA A 513 -6.37 12.47 28.00
N ASP A 514 -6.17 11.37 27.27
CA ASP A 514 -6.75 11.17 25.93
C ASP A 514 -8.24 10.70 25.97
N SER A 515 -8.76 10.31 27.15
CA SER A 515 -10.15 9.86 27.35
C SER A 515 -11.08 10.90 28.00
N ALA A 516 -10.51 11.98 28.53
CA ALA A 516 -11.22 13.20 28.93
C ALA A 516 -11.39 14.14 27.72
#